data_AF-A0A3C1B6H6-F1
#
_entry.id   AF-A0A3C1B6H6-F1
#
_cell.length_a   1.000
_cell.length_b   1.000
_cell.length_c   1.000
_cell.angle_alpha   90.00
_cell.angle_beta   90.00
_cell.angle_gamma   90.00
#
_symmetry.space_group_name_H-M   'P 1'
#
loop_
_entity.id
_entity.type
_entity.pdbx_description
1 polymer ?
#
loop_
_entity_poly.entity_id
_entity_poly.type
_entity_poly.pdbx_seq_one_letter_code
_entity_poly.pdbx_strand_id
1 'polypeptide(L)'
;FCPDTPGFETHPAIRKGLDNAAASLRDAGYIVEQTDPPLLEETALMGYRSLLGEVSTLLGPDIKAYGSPQVQQIFKDYFDYFPPFEGDALLKILGQRTHYARQWGLFMEKYPLILAPFLPQPFFAPNRDCEGSAGVSDVLGAALWSYSINFIGHPSGCLPAGLAEINGQPYPINVQLIAQRWREDLCVAALQDIEARLGHLCDDLWRRMGAP
;
A
#
# COMPACT_ATOMS: atom_id res chain seq x y z
N PHE A 1 -5.43 13.64 -3.38
CA PHE A 1 -5.83 12.55 -4.31
C PHE A 1 -4.61 12.22 -5.16
N CYS A 2 -4.07 11.02 -5.01
CA CYS A 2 -2.79 10.61 -5.57
C CYS A 2 -3.00 9.25 -6.27
N PRO A 3 -3.44 9.23 -7.54
CA PRO A 3 -3.89 7.99 -8.17
C PRO A 3 -2.75 7.11 -8.68
N ASP A 4 -1.53 7.65 -8.76
CA ASP A 4 -0.41 7.02 -9.45
C ASP A 4 0.54 6.33 -8.48
N THR A 5 1.18 5.26 -8.95
CA THR A 5 2.26 4.57 -8.24
C THR A 5 3.50 4.60 -9.14
N PRO A 6 4.62 5.22 -8.73
CA PRO A 6 5.81 5.35 -9.58
C PRO A 6 6.25 4.01 -10.17
N GLY A 7 6.44 3.96 -11.49
CA GLY A 7 6.86 2.75 -12.20
C GLY A 7 5.76 1.74 -12.53
N PHE A 8 4.51 1.97 -12.11
CA PHE A 8 3.39 1.05 -12.32
C PHE A 8 2.17 1.76 -12.91
N GLU A 9 1.52 1.11 -13.88
CA GLU A 9 0.22 1.57 -14.38
C GLU A 9 -0.86 1.34 -13.32
N THR A 10 -1.69 2.35 -13.07
CA THR A 10 -2.89 2.18 -12.24
C THR A 10 -4.02 1.59 -13.06
N HIS A 11 -4.41 0.36 -12.74
CA HIS A 11 -5.48 -0.36 -13.43
C HIS A 11 -6.80 0.45 -13.43
N PRO A 12 -7.57 0.45 -14.54
CA PRO A 12 -8.79 1.26 -14.65
C PRO A 12 -9.82 1.02 -13.54
N ALA A 13 -9.92 -0.23 -13.05
CA ALA A 13 -10.80 -0.55 -11.91
C ALA A 13 -10.33 0.12 -10.61
N ILE A 14 -9.02 0.14 -10.32
CA ILE A 14 -8.44 0.85 -9.16
C ILE A 14 -8.70 2.34 -9.30
N ARG A 15 -8.46 2.91 -10.49
CA ARG A 15 -8.75 4.32 -10.77
C ARG A 15 -10.21 4.68 -10.51
N LYS A 16 -11.13 3.85 -10.99
CA LYS A 16 -12.57 4.04 -10.74
C LYS A 16 -12.90 3.99 -9.24
N GLY A 17 -12.29 3.07 -8.48
CA GLY A 17 -12.45 3.02 -7.02
C GLY A 17 -11.96 4.30 -6.34
N LEU A 18 -10.81 4.83 -6.75
CA LEU A 18 -10.28 6.10 -6.28
C LEU A 18 -11.21 7.28 -6.62
N ASP A 19 -11.75 7.32 -7.84
CA ASP A 19 -12.68 8.36 -8.27
C ASP A 19 -14.00 8.29 -7.47
N ASN A 20 -14.51 7.08 -7.16
CA ASN A 20 -15.68 6.88 -6.30
C ASN A 20 -15.44 7.40 -4.88
N ALA A 21 -14.29 7.06 -4.28
CA ALA A 21 -13.92 7.53 -2.95
C ALA A 21 -13.74 9.06 -2.94
N ALA A 22 -13.09 9.63 -3.96
CA ALA A 22 -12.93 11.07 -4.10
C ALA A 22 -14.27 11.79 -4.25
N ALA A 23 -15.21 11.24 -5.03
CA ALA A 23 -16.56 11.78 -5.15
C ALA A 23 -17.32 11.74 -3.82
N SER A 24 -17.22 10.63 -3.09
CA SER A 24 -17.86 10.46 -1.77
C SER A 24 -17.34 11.49 -0.75
N LEU A 25 -16.02 11.72 -0.72
CA LEU A 25 -15.43 12.76 0.10
C LEU A 25 -15.90 14.17 -0.29
N ARG A 26 -16.01 14.47 -1.59
CA ARG A 26 -16.54 15.77 -2.03
C ARG A 26 -18.00 15.97 -1.62
N ASP A 27 -18.83 14.94 -1.74
CA ASP A 27 -20.23 14.95 -1.28
C ASP A 27 -20.33 15.21 0.23
N ALA A 28 -19.37 14.69 1.02
CA ALA A 28 -19.25 14.94 2.45
C ALA A 28 -18.63 16.32 2.82
N GLY A 29 -18.26 17.14 1.84
CA GLY A 29 -17.76 18.50 2.03
C GLY A 29 -16.24 18.65 2.06
N TYR A 30 -15.48 17.59 1.74
CA TYR A 30 -14.02 17.67 1.64
C TYR A 30 -13.58 18.37 0.36
N ILE A 31 -12.50 19.16 0.46
CA ILE A 31 -11.80 19.68 -0.71
C ILE A 31 -10.82 18.61 -1.20
N VAL A 32 -11.07 18.08 -2.40
CA VAL A 32 -10.25 17.00 -2.98
C VAL A 32 -9.44 17.52 -4.17
N GLU A 33 -8.16 17.76 -3.92
CA GLU A 33 -7.18 18.20 -4.92
C GLU A 33 -6.26 17.05 -5.36
N GLN A 34 -5.91 17.01 -6.64
CA GLN A 34 -4.91 16.09 -7.18
C GLN A 34 -3.51 16.67 -7.01
N THR A 35 -2.58 15.88 -6.49
CA THR A 35 -1.18 16.26 -6.27
C THR A 35 -0.34 15.01 -6.03
N ASP A 36 0.98 15.15 -5.92
CA ASP A 36 1.92 14.06 -5.67
C ASP A 36 2.63 14.26 -4.32
N PRO A 37 2.75 13.21 -3.49
CA PRO A 37 3.51 13.30 -2.25
C PRO A 37 5.01 13.41 -2.51
N PRO A 38 5.79 13.98 -1.59
CA PRO A 38 7.24 14.03 -1.72
C PRO A 38 7.85 12.63 -1.55
N LEU A 39 8.83 12.29 -2.39
CA LEU A 39 9.75 11.16 -2.18
C LEU A 39 9.06 9.78 -1.97
N LEU A 40 7.90 9.51 -2.58
CA LEU A 40 7.17 8.26 -2.36
C LEU A 40 8.00 7.01 -2.61
N GLU A 41 8.55 6.88 -3.82
CA GLU A 41 9.35 5.71 -4.22
C GLU A 41 10.60 5.59 -3.36
N GLU A 42 11.34 6.68 -3.16
CA GLU A 42 12.56 6.67 -2.34
C GLU A 42 12.26 6.25 -0.90
N THR A 43 11.21 6.80 -0.28
CA THR A 43 10.79 6.46 1.08
C THR A 43 10.43 4.98 1.19
N ALA A 44 9.70 4.46 0.19
CA ALA A 44 9.32 3.05 0.14
C ALA A 44 10.53 2.13 0.01
N LEU A 45 11.47 2.44 -0.90
CA LEU A 45 12.66 1.63 -1.12
C LEU A 45 13.60 1.67 0.08
N MET A 46 13.80 2.84 0.71
CA MET A 46 14.59 2.93 1.94
C MET A 46 13.95 2.13 3.08
N GLY A 47 12.63 2.24 3.22
CA GLY A 47 11.88 1.52 4.25
C GLY A 47 11.93 0.02 4.09
N TYR A 48 11.60 -0.49 2.90
CA TYR A 48 11.51 -1.93 2.66
C TYR A 48 12.89 -2.60 2.71
N ARG A 49 13.93 -1.98 2.14
CA ARG A 49 15.30 -2.50 2.23
C ARG A 49 15.85 -2.48 3.65
N SER A 50 15.40 -1.54 4.48
CA SER A 50 15.74 -1.53 5.91
C SER A 50 15.06 -2.68 6.66
N LEU A 51 13.78 -2.92 6.38
CA LEU A 51 13.06 -4.08 6.90
C LEU A 51 13.75 -5.39 6.50
N LEU A 52 14.10 -5.55 5.22
CA LEU A 52 14.80 -6.76 4.76
C LEU A 52 16.20 -6.90 5.36
N GLY A 53 16.84 -5.80 5.76
CA GLY A 53 18.10 -5.81 6.51
C GLY A 53 17.96 -6.48 7.87
N GLU A 54 16.91 -6.10 8.61
CA GLU A 54 16.55 -6.73 9.88
C GLU A 54 16.14 -8.20 9.68
N VAL A 55 15.27 -8.49 8.71
CA VAL A 55 14.84 -9.87 8.38
C VAL A 55 16.03 -10.75 8.02
N SER A 56 16.94 -10.29 7.15
CA SER A 56 18.16 -11.02 6.78
C SER A 56 19.01 -11.35 8.01
N THR A 57 19.16 -10.37 8.92
CA THR A 57 20.03 -10.50 10.10
C THR A 57 19.41 -11.38 11.19
N LEU A 58 18.14 -11.16 11.53
CA LEU A 58 17.49 -11.78 12.68
C LEU A 58 16.72 -13.05 12.33
N LEU A 59 16.12 -13.12 11.14
CA LEU A 59 15.31 -14.26 10.70
C LEU A 59 16.00 -15.12 9.62
N GLY A 60 16.98 -14.57 8.91
CA GLY A 60 17.71 -15.26 7.85
C GLY A 60 18.30 -16.63 8.24
N PRO A 61 18.95 -16.78 9.42
CA PRO A 61 19.44 -18.08 9.87
C PRO A 61 18.34 -19.14 9.99
N ASP A 62 17.17 -18.75 10.52
CA ASP A 62 16.03 -19.65 10.69
C ASP A 62 15.35 -19.97 9.37
N ILE A 63 15.22 -18.99 8.45
CA ILE A 63 14.74 -19.21 7.09
C ILE A 63 15.61 -20.25 6.39
N LYS A 64 16.93 -20.15 6.53
CA LYS A 64 17.87 -21.11 5.93
C LYS A 64 17.81 -22.50 6.57
N ALA A 65 17.68 -22.57 7.89
CA ALA A 65 17.68 -23.83 8.62
C ALA A 65 16.35 -24.60 8.49
N TYR A 66 15.22 -23.89 8.49
CA TYR A 66 13.89 -24.47 8.65
C TYR A 66 12.89 -24.10 7.54
N GLY A 67 13.20 -23.11 6.70
CA GLY A 67 12.35 -22.74 5.59
C GLY A 67 12.24 -23.87 4.57
N SER A 68 11.04 -24.05 3.99
CA SER A 68 10.88 -24.95 2.85
C SER A 68 11.71 -24.47 1.66
N PRO A 69 12.03 -25.33 0.67
CA PRO A 69 12.77 -24.90 -0.51
C PRO A 69 12.13 -23.69 -1.21
N GLN A 70 10.79 -23.62 -1.20
CA GLN A 70 10.06 -22.51 -1.78
C GLN A 70 10.19 -21.22 -0.96
N VAL A 71 10.09 -21.29 0.37
CA VAL A 71 10.30 -20.11 1.25
C VAL A 71 11.73 -19.58 1.11
N GLN A 72 12.73 -20.46 1.09
CA GLN A 72 14.13 -20.05 0.90
C GLN A 72 14.32 -19.35 -0.46
N GLN A 73 13.69 -19.87 -1.51
CA GLN A 73 13.75 -19.26 -2.84
C GLN A 73 13.05 -17.90 -2.88
N ILE A 74 11.86 -17.77 -2.27
CA ILE A 74 11.12 -16.50 -2.19
C ILE A 74 11.96 -15.42 -1.51
N PHE A 75 12.55 -15.71 -0.35
CA PHE A 75 13.39 -14.73 0.34
C PHE A 75 14.65 -14.39 -0.44
N LYS A 76 15.24 -15.35 -1.15
CA LYS A 76 16.35 -15.06 -2.08
C LYS A 76 15.90 -14.08 -3.16
N ASP A 77 14.76 -14.30 -3.79
CA ASP A 77 14.25 -13.42 -4.85
C ASP A 77 13.90 -12.03 -4.29
N TYR A 78 13.42 -11.95 -3.04
CA TYR A 78 13.17 -10.68 -2.34
C TYR A 78 14.46 -9.90 -2.08
N PHE A 79 15.52 -10.57 -1.62
CA PHE A 79 16.82 -9.94 -1.39
C PHE A 79 17.51 -9.53 -2.69
N ASP A 80 17.33 -10.28 -3.77
CA ASP A 80 17.85 -9.92 -5.09
C ASP A 80 17.13 -8.67 -5.65
N TYR A 81 15.79 -8.62 -5.52
CA TYR A 81 15.01 -7.47 -5.99
C TYR A 81 15.21 -6.23 -5.11
N PHE A 82 15.31 -6.41 -3.79
CA PHE A 82 15.50 -5.36 -2.80
C PHE A 82 16.75 -5.64 -1.96
N PRO A 83 17.96 -5.35 -2.47
CA PRO A 83 19.21 -5.61 -1.75
C PRO A 83 19.18 -5.02 -0.34
N PRO A 84 19.21 -5.85 0.72
CA PRO A 84 19.07 -5.38 2.10
C PRO A 84 20.13 -4.36 2.49
N PHE A 85 19.80 -3.44 3.40
CA PHE A 85 20.82 -2.68 4.10
C PHE A 85 21.32 -3.50 5.30
N GLU A 86 22.63 -3.60 5.47
CA GLU A 86 23.25 -4.35 6.57
C GLU A 86 24.26 -3.49 7.34
N GLY A 87 24.53 -3.85 8.59
CA GLY A 87 25.50 -3.17 9.45
C GLY A 87 25.30 -1.65 9.52
N ASP A 88 26.39 -0.90 9.33
CA ASP A 88 26.38 0.57 9.39
C ASP A 88 25.47 1.21 8.33
N ALA A 89 25.26 0.57 7.18
CA ALA A 89 24.36 1.09 6.16
C ALA A 89 22.92 1.11 6.66
N LEU A 90 22.49 0.03 7.33
CA LEU A 90 21.16 -0.04 7.95
C LEU A 90 20.98 1.05 9.00
N LEU A 91 21.96 1.23 9.89
CA LEU A 91 21.91 2.26 10.94
C LEU A 91 21.78 3.68 10.34
N LYS A 92 22.49 3.96 9.24
CA LYS A 92 22.41 5.26 8.54
C LYS A 92 21.02 5.52 7.96
N ILE A 93 20.41 4.52 7.31
CA ILE A 93 19.07 4.68 6.73
C ILE A 93 18.00 4.82 7.81
N LEU A 94 18.10 4.06 8.91
CA LEU A 94 17.24 4.25 10.08
C LEU A 94 17.39 5.67 10.67
N GLY A 95 18.60 6.23 10.70
CA GLY A 95 18.82 7.63 11.06
C GLY A 95 18.19 8.62 10.08
N GLN A 96 18.20 8.32 8.77
CA GLN A 96 17.55 9.13 7.74
C GLN A 96 16.02 9.06 7.75
N ARG A 97 15.42 8.10 8.46
CA ARG A 97 13.95 8.00 8.61
C ARG A 97 13.29 9.32 9.01
N THR A 98 13.94 10.12 9.87
CA THR A 98 13.42 11.43 10.30
C THR A 98 13.40 12.47 9.17
N HIS A 99 14.29 12.35 8.17
CA HIS A 99 14.25 13.19 6.98
C HIS A 99 12.97 12.95 6.19
N TYR A 100 12.65 11.69 5.87
CA TYR A 100 11.43 11.34 5.14
C TYR A 100 10.18 11.73 5.94
N ALA A 101 10.14 11.42 7.23
CA ALA A 101 9.02 11.80 8.10
C ALA A 101 8.80 13.33 8.13
N ARG A 102 9.86 14.14 8.04
CA ARG A 102 9.74 15.60 7.96
C ARG A 102 9.19 16.05 6.61
N GLN A 103 9.68 15.51 5.49
CA GLN A 103 9.20 15.88 4.16
C GLN A 103 7.71 15.59 4.00
N TRP A 104 7.29 14.39 4.38
CA TRP A 104 5.88 14.00 4.40
C TRP A 104 5.07 14.83 5.40
N GLY A 105 5.61 15.11 6.59
CA GLY A 105 4.95 15.94 7.59
C GLY A 105 4.63 17.36 7.09
N LEU A 106 5.57 18.01 6.39
CA LEU A 106 5.36 19.33 5.79
C LEU A 106 4.32 19.28 4.66
N PHE A 107 4.34 18.23 3.84
CA PHE A 107 3.31 18.03 2.82
C PHE A 107 1.92 17.83 3.44
N MET A 108 1.82 17.04 4.51
CA MET A 108 0.56 16.73 5.18
C MET A 108 0.05 17.83 6.10
N GLU A 109 0.87 18.86 6.39
CA GLU A 109 0.38 20.11 6.98
C GLU A 109 -0.58 20.83 6.01
N LYS A 110 -0.30 20.75 4.71
CA LYS A 110 -1.16 21.29 3.65
C LYS A 110 -2.28 20.31 3.26
N TYR A 111 -1.96 19.01 3.21
CA TYR A 111 -2.87 17.94 2.81
C TYR A 111 -3.03 16.91 3.94
N PRO A 112 -3.91 17.16 4.93
CA PRO A 112 -4.00 16.33 6.14
C PRO A 112 -4.50 14.90 5.89
N LEU A 113 -5.07 14.66 4.71
CA LEU A 113 -5.53 13.36 4.23
C LEU A 113 -5.05 13.13 2.79
N ILE A 114 -4.55 11.92 2.53
CA ILE A 114 -4.16 11.45 1.21
C ILE A 114 -5.04 10.26 0.86
N LEU A 115 -5.77 10.38 -0.25
CA LEU A 115 -6.45 9.26 -0.92
C LEU A 115 -5.54 8.74 -2.02
N ALA A 116 -5.13 7.47 -1.93
CA ALA A 116 -4.18 6.79 -2.81
C ALA A 116 -4.59 5.33 -3.03
N PRO A 117 -4.06 4.64 -4.06
CA PRO A 117 -4.19 3.19 -4.14
C PRO A 117 -3.44 2.51 -2.98
N PHE A 118 -3.85 1.31 -2.59
CA PHE A 118 -3.00 0.43 -1.77
C PHE A 118 -2.00 -0.31 -2.66
N LEU A 119 -2.52 -0.88 -3.76
CA LEU A 119 -1.78 -1.40 -4.90
C LEU A 119 -2.36 -0.79 -6.18
N PRO A 120 -1.53 -0.57 -7.22
CA PRO A 120 -2.00 -0.03 -8.50
C PRO A 120 -2.75 -1.06 -9.35
N GLN A 121 -2.75 -2.33 -8.95
CA GLN A 121 -3.38 -3.44 -9.66
C GLN A 121 -4.41 -4.18 -8.78
N PRO A 122 -5.40 -4.86 -9.38
CA PRO A 122 -6.30 -5.76 -8.66
C PRO A 122 -5.56 -6.91 -7.96
N PHE A 123 -6.26 -7.63 -7.08
CA PHE A 123 -5.67 -8.71 -6.29
C PHE A 123 -5.04 -9.78 -7.19
N PHE A 124 -3.80 -10.16 -6.88
CA PHE A 124 -3.05 -11.18 -7.61
C PHE A 124 -3.45 -12.59 -7.19
N ALA A 125 -3.14 -13.58 -8.04
CA ALA A 125 -3.36 -14.98 -7.73
C ALA A 125 -2.44 -15.46 -6.58
N PRO A 126 -2.83 -16.51 -5.83
CA PRO A 126 -1.95 -17.12 -4.83
C PRO A 126 -0.61 -17.53 -5.44
N ASN A 127 0.47 -17.35 -4.68
CA ASN A 127 1.86 -17.63 -5.08
C ASN A 127 2.39 -16.77 -6.23
N ARG A 128 1.78 -15.63 -6.56
CA ARG A 128 2.29 -14.75 -7.62
C ARG A 128 3.75 -14.34 -7.38
N ASP A 129 4.14 -14.10 -6.14
CA ASP A 129 5.52 -13.81 -5.71
C ASP A 129 6.51 -14.95 -5.96
N CYS A 130 6.04 -16.19 -6.15
CA CYS A 130 6.86 -17.36 -6.46
C CYS A 130 7.18 -17.47 -7.96
N GLU A 131 6.59 -16.62 -8.81
CA GLU A 131 6.73 -16.66 -10.26
C GLU A 131 7.92 -15.81 -10.75
N GLY A 132 9.01 -15.82 -9.97
CA GLY A 132 10.25 -15.11 -10.23
C GLY A 132 10.15 -13.59 -10.12
N SER A 133 11.14 -12.88 -10.68
CA SER A 133 11.29 -11.43 -10.51
C SER A 133 10.08 -10.61 -10.97
N ALA A 134 9.34 -11.06 -11.99
CA ALA A 134 8.12 -10.38 -12.43
C ALA A 134 7.00 -10.50 -11.38
N GLY A 135 6.85 -11.70 -10.80
CA GLY A 135 5.92 -11.94 -9.70
C GLY A 135 6.24 -11.11 -8.46
N VAL A 136 7.52 -11.03 -8.08
CA VAL A 136 8.01 -10.17 -6.99
C VAL A 136 7.72 -8.70 -7.28
N SER A 137 7.91 -8.25 -8.53
CA SER A 137 7.59 -6.88 -8.95
C SER A 137 6.11 -6.56 -8.79
N ASP A 138 5.23 -7.48 -9.19
CA ASP A 138 3.78 -7.28 -9.10
C ASP A 138 3.27 -7.24 -7.65
N VAL A 139 3.84 -8.08 -6.78
CA VAL A 139 3.40 -8.21 -5.39
C VAL A 139 4.05 -7.16 -4.49
N LEU A 140 5.38 -7.06 -4.54
CA LEU A 140 6.17 -6.23 -3.63
C LEU A 140 6.66 -4.95 -4.29
N GLY A 141 7.08 -4.99 -5.56
CA GLY A 141 7.51 -3.80 -6.30
C GLY A 141 6.42 -2.73 -6.37
N ALA A 142 5.17 -3.15 -6.60
CA ALA A 142 4.01 -2.28 -6.72
C ALA A 142 3.50 -1.72 -5.37
N ALA A 143 4.01 -2.20 -4.23
CA ALA A 143 3.52 -1.88 -2.89
C ALA A 143 4.14 -0.61 -2.27
N LEU A 144 4.57 0.35 -3.10
CA LEU A 144 5.30 1.56 -2.65
C LEU A 144 4.53 2.37 -1.60
N TRP A 145 3.21 2.50 -1.78
CA TRP A 145 2.33 3.16 -0.81
C TRP A 145 2.30 2.42 0.54
N SER A 146 2.41 1.09 0.57
CA SER A 146 2.43 0.34 1.83
C SER A 146 3.74 0.59 2.59
N TYR A 147 4.89 0.40 1.94
CA TYR A 147 6.19 0.49 2.64
C TYR A 147 6.52 1.90 3.09
N SER A 148 6.21 2.90 2.27
CA SER A 148 6.46 4.31 2.62
C SER A 148 5.75 4.68 3.92
N ILE A 149 4.45 4.38 4.01
CA ILE A 149 3.60 4.69 5.16
C ILE A 149 3.99 3.90 6.40
N ASN A 150 4.27 2.61 6.27
CA ASN A 150 4.79 1.80 7.37
C ASN A 150 6.13 2.35 7.88
N PHE A 151 7.03 2.70 6.96
CA PHE A 151 8.35 3.18 7.32
C PHE A 151 8.26 4.49 8.10
N ILE A 152 7.49 5.48 7.68
CA ILE A 152 7.43 6.78 8.37
C ILE A 152 6.34 6.87 9.46
N GLY A 153 5.49 5.84 9.58
CA GLY A 153 4.54 5.67 10.68
C GLY A 153 3.33 6.60 10.61
N HIS A 154 2.77 6.78 9.41
CA HIS A 154 1.47 7.46 9.27
C HIS A 154 0.31 6.49 9.54
N PRO A 155 -0.77 6.95 10.21
CA PRO A 155 -1.99 6.17 10.27
C PRO A 155 -2.62 6.09 8.88
N SER A 156 -3.03 4.89 8.50
CA SER A 156 -3.78 4.65 7.28
C SER A 156 -4.86 3.59 7.49
N GLY A 157 -5.88 3.65 6.66
CA GLY A 157 -6.93 2.63 6.59
C GLY A 157 -7.31 2.37 5.14
N CYS A 158 -7.73 1.14 4.89
CA CYS A 158 -8.19 0.70 3.59
C CYS A 158 -9.66 0.33 3.66
N LEU A 159 -10.43 0.70 2.64
CA LEU A 159 -11.80 0.23 2.47
C LEU A 159 -12.11 -0.11 1.01
N PRO A 160 -13.08 -0.99 0.76
CA PRO A 160 -13.63 -1.20 -0.58
C PRO A 160 -14.32 0.07 -1.09
N ALA A 161 -13.94 0.53 -2.28
CA ALA A 161 -14.56 1.67 -2.97
C ALA A 161 -15.17 1.32 -4.34
N GLY A 162 -15.30 0.02 -4.62
CA GLY A 162 -16.03 -0.49 -5.77
C GLY A 162 -15.98 -2.02 -5.86
N LEU A 163 -16.88 -2.58 -6.66
CA LEU A 163 -16.81 -3.96 -7.12
C LEU A 163 -16.57 -3.94 -8.62
N ALA A 164 -15.50 -4.59 -9.06
CA ALA A 164 -15.14 -4.72 -10.47
C ALA A 164 -15.36 -6.15 -10.95
N GLU A 165 -15.83 -6.33 -12.18
CA GLU A 165 -15.83 -7.64 -12.83
C GLU A 165 -14.50 -7.83 -13.56
N ILE A 166 -13.72 -8.82 -13.13
CA ILE A 166 -12.43 -9.16 -13.74
C ILE A 166 -12.45 -10.65 -14.06
N ASN A 167 -12.22 -11.01 -15.31
CA ASN A 167 -12.31 -12.40 -15.79
C ASN A 167 -13.63 -13.10 -15.42
N GLY A 168 -14.73 -12.34 -15.41
CA GLY A 168 -16.07 -12.84 -15.07
C GLY A 168 -16.30 -13.17 -13.60
N GLN A 169 -15.46 -12.64 -12.70
CA GLN A 169 -15.62 -12.76 -11.25
C GLN A 169 -15.64 -11.36 -10.60
N PRO A 170 -16.43 -11.16 -9.53
CA PRO A 170 -16.45 -9.91 -8.79
C PRO A 170 -15.21 -9.78 -7.89
N TYR A 171 -14.50 -8.67 -8.01
CA TYR A 171 -13.37 -8.31 -7.16
C TYR A 171 -13.65 -7.01 -6.41
N PRO A 172 -13.46 -6.99 -5.06
CA PRO A 172 -13.47 -5.75 -4.32
C PRO A 172 -12.25 -4.91 -4.70
N ILE A 173 -12.50 -3.64 -5.01
CA ILE A 173 -11.48 -2.64 -5.31
C ILE A 173 -11.26 -1.82 -4.06
N ASN A 174 -10.09 -1.96 -3.45
CA ASN A 174 -9.72 -1.23 -2.25
C ASN A 174 -8.99 0.06 -2.58
N VAL A 175 -9.23 1.08 -1.77
CA VAL A 175 -8.46 2.33 -1.75
C VAL A 175 -7.89 2.55 -0.36
N GLN A 176 -6.87 3.39 -0.26
CA GLN A 176 -6.19 3.72 0.98
C GLN A 176 -6.38 5.19 1.32
N LEU A 177 -6.79 5.47 2.56
CA LEU A 177 -6.72 6.79 3.18
C LEU A 177 -5.54 6.82 4.14
N ILE A 178 -4.71 7.85 4.02
CA ILE A 178 -3.54 8.07 4.88
C ILE A 178 -3.71 9.43 5.54
N ALA A 179 -3.64 9.48 6.87
CA ALA A 179 -3.76 10.70 7.63
C ALA A 179 -2.43 11.17 8.21
N GLN A 180 -2.39 12.44 8.62
CA GLN A 180 -1.24 12.98 9.34
C GLN A 180 -0.95 12.13 10.59
N ARG A 181 0.31 12.07 11.02
CA ARG A 181 0.69 11.32 12.23
C ARG A 181 -0.18 11.73 13.42
N TRP A 182 -0.67 10.74 14.16
CA TRP A 182 -1.56 10.91 15.32
C TRP A 182 -2.97 11.42 15.00
N ARG A 183 -3.38 11.38 13.72
CA ARG A 183 -4.71 11.76 13.25
C ARG A 183 -5.51 10.57 12.72
N GLU A 184 -5.47 9.46 13.46
CA GLU A 184 -6.34 8.31 13.24
C GLU A 184 -7.81 8.72 13.20
N ASP A 185 -8.19 9.74 13.99
CA ASP A 185 -9.52 10.35 13.99
C ASP A 185 -9.94 10.85 12.59
N LEU A 186 -9.06 11.58 11.89
CA LEU A 186 -9.33 12.05 10.53
C LEU A 186 -9.42 10.89 9.53
N CYS A 187 -8.54 9.90 9.69
CA CYS A 187 -8.55 8.73 8.82
C CYS A 187 -9.88 7.99 8.94
N VAL A 188 -10.28 7.64 10.17
CA VAL A 188 -11.52 6.90 10.44
C VAL A 188 -12.74 7.70 10.01
N ALA A 189 -12.82 9.01 10.31
CA ALA A 189 -13.93 9.85 9.88
C ALA A 189 -14.08 9.86 8.34
N ALA A 190 -12.97 10.05 7.61
CA ALA A 190 -12.99 10.03 6.15
C ALA A 190 -13.40 8.67 5.57
N LEU A 191 -12.97 7.56 6.18
CA LEU A 191 -13.38 6.21 5.77
C LEU A 191 -14.89 6.01 6.00
N GLN A 192 -15.43 6.48 7.13
CA GLN A 192 -16.86 6.42 7.45
C GLN A 192 -17.70 7.25 6.46
N ASP A 193 -17.23 8.43 6.06
CA ASP A 193 -17.92 9.26 5.07
C ASP A 193 -17.95 8.60 3.68
N ILE A 194 -16.87 7.89 3.29
CA ILE A 194 -16.86 7.11 2.06
C ILE A 194 -17.82 5.92 2.16
N GLU A 195 -17.78 5.17 3.26
CA GLU A 195 -18.65 4.00 3.49
C GLU A 195 -20.13 4.41 3.55
N ALA A 196 -20.47 5.53 4.17
CA ALA A 196 -21.84 6.04 4.23
C ALA A 196 -22.43 6.31 2.83
N ARG A 197 -21.57 6.65 1.86
CA ARG A 197 -21.98 6.89 0.47
C ARG A 197 -22.02 5.63 -0.37
N LEU A 198 -21.03 4.74 -0.23
CA LEU A 198 -20.86 3.56 -1.06
C LEU A 198 -21.55 2.31 -0.51
N GLY A 199 -21.90 2.32 0.78
CA GLY A 199 -22.46 1.17 1.50
C GLY A 199 -21.44 0.06 1.76
N HIS A 200 -21.93 -1.05 2.29
CA HIS A 200 -21.12 -2.22 2.58
C HIS A 200 -21.03 -3.14 1.35
N LEU A 201 -19.94 -3.03 0.59
CA LEU A 201 -19.76 -3.82 -0.63
C LEU A 201 -19.65 -5.35 -0.39
N CYS A 202 -19.39 -5.77 0.84
CA CYS A 202 -19.46 -7.18 1.21
C CYS A 202 -20.88 -7.75 1.07
N ASP A 203 -21.93 -6.99 1.40
CA ASP A 203 -23.32 -7.45 1.31
C ASP A 203 -23.74 -7.69 -0.15
N ASP A 204 -23.24 -6.88 -1.07
CA ASP A 204 -23.40 -7.09 -2.52
C ASP A 204 -22.65 -8.34 -2.98
N LEU A 205 -21.42 -8.53 -2.52
CA LEU A 205 -20.59 -9.67 -2.88
C LEU A 205 -21.22 -10.99 -2.39
N TRP A 206 -21.66 -11.03 -1.12
CA TRP A 206 -22.31 -12.20 -0.52
C TRP A 206 -23.59 -12.59 -1.24
N ARG A 207 -24.43 -11.61 -1.59
CA ARG A 207 -25.64 -11.85 -2.41
C ARG A 207 -25.31 -12.47 -3.77
N ARG A 208 -24.24 -12.03 -4.44
CA ARG A 208 -23.80 -12.62 -5.72
C ARG A 208 -23.26 -14.04 -5.59
N MET A 209 -22.66 -14.35 -4.44
CA MET A 209 -22.13 -15.68 -4.13
C MET A 209 -23.22 -16.66 -3.66
N GLY A 210 -24.47 -16.23 -3.55
CA GLY A 210 -25.58 -17.07 -3.07
C GLY A 210 -25.53 -17.33 -1.57
N ALA A 211 -24.84 -16.48 -0.79
CA ALA A 211 -24.96 -16.50 0.65
C ALA A 211 -26.39 -16.02 1.04
N PRO A 212 -27.00 -16.63 2.09
CA PRO A 212 -28.36 -16.31 2.51
C PRO A 212 -28.54 -14.86 2.98
#